data_AF-A0A0S6UES6-F1
#
_entry.id   AF-A0A0S6UES6-F1
#
_cell.length_a   1.000
_cell.length_b   1.000
_cell.length_c   1.000
_cell.angle_alpha   90.00
_cell.angle_beta   90.00
_cell.angle_gamma   90.00
#
_symmetry.space_group_name_H-M   'P 1'
#
loop_
_entity.id
_entity.type
_entity.pdbx_description
1 polymer ?
#
loop_
_entity_poly.entity_id
_entity_poly.type
_entity_poly.pdbx_seq_one_letter_code
_entity_poly.pdbx_strand_id
1 'polypeptide(L)'
;MQFYYPCPVYKGRHDIIIPTDNEFMGFSLVKLGNQESHDNCSGSYEIALVILSGKATVTVDGQEFEQLGTRADIFSGRATTVYIPRDSQYRITALTDNFEAALCQVRTEKKYSPFVVPPEEVKVNHRGTQLWQRDVHDIIVDNGEGRVERIVVGETYSVPGNWSSFPSHKHDRHRPPQETELVEIYHFRVEPVNRFGVQLLYTEDGKINEAFMVKDRDTFKIPCGYHPVAAPPGVKLYYLWFLAGDHGRQMIPYDDPAFRDLRELEAV
;
A
#
# COMPACT_ATOMS: atom_id res chain seq x y z
N MET A 1 -18.59 9.95 3.16
CA MET A 1 -17.14 9.83 3.41
C MET A 1 -16.46 9.74 2.06
N GLN A 2 -15.29 10.36 1.86
CA GLN A 2 -14.58 10.27 0.58
C GLN A 2 -13.70 9.02 0.60
N PHE A 3 -13.94 8.09 -0.32
CA PHE A 3 -13.16 6.85 -0.46
C PHE A 3 -12.19 6.91 -1.64
N TYR A 4 -12.61 7.54 -2.74
CA TYR A 4 -11.90 7.52 -4.01
C TYR A 4 -11.19 8.85 -4.29
N TYR A 5 -9.94 8.75 -4.72
CA TYR A 5 -9.05 9.87 -4.99
C TYR A 5 -8.37 9.67 -6.35
N PRO A 6 -8.86 10.34 -7.41
CA PRO A 6 -8.22 10.26 -8.71
C PRO A 6 -6.88 10.99 -8.68
N CYS A 7 -5.84 10.44 -9.30
CA CYS A 7 -4.54 11.10 -9.37
C CYS A 7 -4.32 11.72 -10.76
N PRO A 8 -4.25 13.06 -10.87
CA PRO A 8 -3.83 13.69 -12.13
C PRO A 8 -2.36 13.43 -12.42
N VAL A 9 -1.89 13.86 -13.59
CA VAL A 9 -0.44 13.90 -13.88
C VAL A 9 0.24 14.91 -12.95
N TYR A 10 1.38 14.54 -12.38
CA TYR A 10 2.12 15.37 -11.43
C TYR A 10 3.64 15.29 -11.67
N LYS A 11 4.36 16.28 -11.13
CA LYS A 11 5.82 16.32 -10.98
C LYS A 11 6.13 16.83 -9.57
N GLY A 12 7.22 16.36 -8.96
CA GLY A 12 7.54 16.62 -7.57
C GLY A 12 6.65 15.81 -6.62
N ARG A 13 6.44 16.34 -5.42
CA ARG A 13 5.53 15.75 -4.42
C ARG A 13 4.07 16.09 -4.75
N HIS A 14 3.19 15.11 -4.63
CA HIS A 14 1.75 15.26 -4.75
C HIS A 14 1.06 14.53 -3.59
N ASP A 15 0.41 15.29 -2.71
CA ASP A 15 -0.34 14.74 -1.57
C ASP A 15 -1.75 14.35 -2.06
N ILE A 16 -2.09 13.06 -1.94
CA ILE A 16 -3.39 12.53 -2.37
C ILE A 16 -4.35 12.46 -1.17
N ILE A 17 -3.87 11.91 -0.06
CA ILE A 17 -4.56 11.95 1.23
C ILE A 17 -3.66 12.74 2.17
N ILE A 18 -4.08 13.96 2.47
CA ILE A 18 -3.23 14.93 3.19
C ILE A 18 -3.11 14.49 4.67
N PRO A 19 -1.89 14.21 5.16
CA PRO A 19 -1.67 14.03 6.59
C PRO A 19 -1.94 15.36 7.31
N THR A 20 -2.91 15.38 8.20
CA THR A 20 -3.24 16.53 9.05
C THR A 20 -3.33 16.07 10.51
N ASP A 21 -3.36 16.99 11.47
CA ASP A 21 -3.45 16.64 12.90
C ASP A 21 -4.66 15.74 13.24
N ASN A 22 -5.70 15.73 12.39
CA ASN A 22 -6.89 14.88 12.55
C ASN A 22 -6.87 13.63 11.67
N GLU A 23 -5.90 13.50 10.76
CA GLU A 23 -5.84 12.40 9.80
C GLU A 23 -4.85 11.33 10.28
N PHE A 24 -5.36 10.13 10.54
CA PHE A 24 -4.56 9.02 11.06
C PHE A 24 -3.57 8.45 10.02
N MET A 25 -3.94 8.48 8.73
CA MET A 25 -3.13 7.94 7.63
C MET A 25 -3.07 8.93 6.46
N GLY A 26 -1.87 9.15 5.93
CA GLY A 26 -1.64 9.99 4.76
C GLY A 26 -1.05 9.20 3.61
N PHE A 27 -1.22 9.70 2.39
CA PHE A 27 -0.63 9.11 1.20
C PHE A 27 -0.18 10.19 0.23
N SER A 28 1.08 10.09 -0.19
CA SER A 28 1.69 11.04 -1.13
C SER A 28 2.52 10.30 -2.16
N LEU A 29 2.66 10.89 -3.34
CA LEU A 29 3.59 10.43 -4.37
C LEU A 29 4.70 11.45 -4.56
N VAL A 30 5.88 10.97 -4.92
CA VAL A 30 7.03 11.82 -5.27
C VAL A 30 7.59 11.36 -6.59
N LYS A 31 7.65 12.26 -7.57
CA LYS A 31 8.22 12.01 -8.90
C LYS A 31 9.29 13.04 -9.23
N LEU A 32 10.51 12.59 -9.47
CA LEU A 32 11.70 13.43 -9.61
C LEU A 32 12.48 13.03 -10.87
N GLY A 33 13.07 14.01 -11.54
CA GLY A 33 14.07 13.77 -12.59
C GLY A 33 15.45 13.43 -12.00
N ASN A 34 16.39 12.99 -12.84
CA ASN A 34 17.73 12.66 -12.36
C ASN A 34 18.39 13.86 -11.66
N GLN A 35 19.00 13.62 -10.50
CA GLN A 35 19.61 14.62 -9.60
C GLN A 35 18.63 15.63 -8.98
N GLU A 36 17.34 15.59 -9.30
CA GLU A 36 16.34 16.36 -8.55
C GLU A 36 16.18 15.75 -7.15
N SER A 37 15.92 16.63 -6.18
CA SER A 37 15.74 16.24 -4.79
C SER A 37 14.45 16.78 -4.19
N HIS A 38 13.95 16.08 -3.18
CA HIS A 38 12.83 16.49 -2.35
C HIS A 38 13.19 16.35 -0.87
N ASP A 39 13.09 17.44 -0.14
CA ASP A 39 13.30 17.51 1.31
C ASP A 39 11.97 17.64 2.04
N ASN A 40 11.83 16.94 3.17
CA ASN A 40 10.70 17.11 4.06
C ASN A 40 10.97 16.66 5.51
N CYS A 41 9.96 16.82 6.36
CA CYS A 41 9.93 16.26 7.71
C CYS A 41 8.77 15.26 7.82
N SER A 42 9.00 14.15 8.52
CA SER A 42 7.96 13.15 8.77
C SER A 42 6.93 13.60 9.81
N GLY A 43 7.25 14.61 10.65
CA GLY A 43 6.36 15.09 11.70
C GLY A 43 5.91 13.96 12.62
N SER A 44 4.63 13.90 12.97
CA SER A 44 4.07 12.84 13.81
C SER A 44 3.86 11.48 13.10
N TYR A 45 4.37 11.29 11.89
CA TYR A 45 4.13 10.10 11.08
C TYR A 45 5.38 9.24 10.96
N GLU A 46 5.23 7.92 11.07
CA GLU A 46 6.16 7.00 10.41
C GLU A 46 5.77 6.85 8.95
N ILE A 47 6.77 6.67 8.09
CA ILE A 47 6.61 6.63 6.64
C ILE A 47 7.31 5.41 6.07
N ALA A 48 6.60 4.63 5.26
CA ALA A 48 7.22 3.71 4.32
C ALA A 48 7.33 4.39 2.95
N LEU A 49 8.56 4.75 2.56
CA LEU A 49 8.90 5.24 1.23
C LEU A 49 9.14 4.03 0.33
N VAL A 50 8.15 3.67 -0.48
CA VAL A 50 8.21 2.55 -1.42
C VAL A 50 8.62 3.05 -2.79
N ILE A 51 9.77 2.63 -3.31
CA ILE A 51 10.23 3.02 -4.65
C ILE A 51 9.41 2.25 -5.69
N LEU A 52 8.61 2.96 -6.48
CA LEU A 52 7.73 2.41 -7.52
C LEU A 52 8.47 2.20 -8.85
N SER A 53 9.42 3.09 -9.17
CA SER A 53 10.29 2.98 -10.34
C SER A 53 11.58 3.78 -10.14
N GLY A 54 12.63 3.38 -10.84
CA GLY A 54 13.89 4.12 -10.89
C GLY A 54 14.77 3.90 -9.66
N LYS A 55 15.74 4.81 -9.47
CA LYS A 55 16.71 4.74 -8.37
C LYS A 55 16.82 6.05 -7.60
N ALA A 56 17.18 5.96 -6.33
CA ALA A 56 17.43 7.14 -5.48
C ALA A 56 18.48 6.88 -4.41
N THR A 57 19.01 7.98 -3.87
CA THR A 57 19.60 8.03 -2.53
C THR A 57 18.59 8.65 -1.58
N VAL A 58 18.42 8.06 -0.40
CA VAL A 58 17.54 8.59 0.66
C VAL A 58 18.37 8.87 1.90
N THR A 59 18.32 10.09 2.41
CA THR A 59 18.96 10.49 3.67
C THR A 59 17.88 10.68 4.74
N VAL A 60 18.07 10.14 5.95
CA VAL A 60 17.16 10.30 7.09
C VAL A 60 17.96 10.68 8.33
N ASP A 61 17.71 11.85 8.92
CA ASP A 61 18.44 12.39 10.07
C ASP A 61 19.98 12.30 9.92
N GLY A 62 20.48 12.51 8.70
CA GLY A 62 21.90 12.44 8.35
C GLY A 62 22.44 11.04 8.03
N GLN A 63 21.67 9.97 8.22
CA GLN A 63 22.01 8.63 7.76
C GLN A 63 21.65 8.48 6.28
N GLU A 64 22.61 8.07 5.45
CA GLU A 64 22.44 7.96 4.01
C GLU A 64 22.26 6.50 3.56
N PHE A 65 21.29 6.27 2.68
CA PHE A 65 21.00 5.01 2.02
C PHE A 65 21.10 5.22 0.51
N GLU A 66 22.19 4.77 -0.09
CA GLU A 66 22.54 5.05 -1.48
C GLU A 66 22.08 3.96 -2.46
N GLN A 67 21.97 4.32 -3.74
CA GLN A 67 21.74 3.38 -4.85
C GLN A 67 20.51 2.47 -4.67
N LEU A 68 19.49 2.98 -3.98
CA LEU A 68 18.25 2.27 -3.73
C LEU A 68 17.40 2.16 -5.00
N GLY A 69 16.62 1.08 -5.11
CA GLY A 69 15.74 0.82 -6.23
C GLY A 69 16.39 -0.06 -7.31
N THR A 70 15.68 -1.11 -7.70
CA THR A 70 16.12 -2.05 -8.73
C THR A 70 15.11 -2.22 -9.86
N ARG A 71 13.83 -1.94 -9.61
CA ARG A 71 12.74 -2.13 -10.58
C ARG A 71 12.60 -0.94 -11.54
N ALA A 72 12.50 -1.24 -12.84
CA ALA A 72 12.26 -0.23 -13.88
C ALA A 72 10.83 0.35 -13.79
N ASP A 73 9.87 -0.50 -13.44
CA ASP A 73 8.49 -0.19 -13.12
C ASP A 73 7.96 -1.18 -12.07
N ILE A 74 6.74 -0.95 -11.59
CA ILE A 74 6.09 -1.78 -10.58
C ILE A 74 5.94 -3.26 -10.98
N PHE A 75 5.89 -3.60 -12.28
CA PHE A 75 5.74 -4.97 -12.77
C PHE A 75 7.09 -5.67 -13.02
N SER A 76 8.20 -4.97 -12.87
CA SER A 76 9.54 -5.45 -13.20
C SER A 76 10.32 -6.03 -12.02
N GLY A 77 9.70 -6.15 -10.84
CA GLY A 77 10.33 -6.74 -9.68
C GLY A 77 9.76 -6.27 -8.35
N ARG A 78 10.33 -6.79 -7.27
CA ARG A 78 9.95 -6.46 -5.89
C ARG A 78 10.43 -5.06 -5.52
N ALA A 79 9.69 -4.40 -4.63
CA ALA A 79 10.01 -3.06 -4.18
C ALA A 79 11.31 -2.98 -3.35
N THR A 80 11.96 -1.82 -3.40
CA THR A 80 12.88 -1.36 -2.35
C THR A 80 12.12 -0.33 -1.52
N THR A 81 12.20 -0.43 -0.19
CA THR A 81 11.46 0.47 0.71
C THR A 81 12.37 1.05 1.79
N VAL A 82 12.23 2.33 2.08
CA VAL A 82 12.91 2.98 3.21
C VAL A 82 11.87 3.30 4.27
N TYR A 83 12.09 2.82 5.49
CA TYR A 83 11.34 3.25 6.65
C TYR A 83 11.94 4.55 7.21
N ILE A 84 11.11 5.57 7.31
CA ILE A 84 11.45 6.89 7.84
C ILE A 84 10.61 7.05 9.13
N PRO A 85 11.23 7.14 10.31
CA PRO A 85 10.50 7.24 11.56
C PRO A 85 9.89 8.64 11.75
N ARG A 86 9.00 8.77 12.74
CA ARG A 86 8.47 10.09 13.15
C ARG A 86 9.57 11.04 13.61
N ASP A 87 9.28 12.32 13.53
CA ASP A 87 10.14 13.43 13.95
C ASP A 87 11.53 13.35 13.29
N SER A 88 11.57 13.06 11.99
CA SER A 88 12.80 12.93 11.20
C SER A 88 12.79 13.83 9.98
N GLN A 89 13.92 14.46 9.72
CA GLN A 89 14.19 15.13 8.45
C GLN A 89 14.64 14.08 7.43
N TYR A 90 14.11 14.15 6.22
CA TYR A 90 14.52 13.27 5.15
C TYR A 90 14.69 14.00 3.82
N ARG A 91 15.61 13.50 3.01
CA ARG A 91 15.85 13.94 1.63
C ARG A 91 15.82 12.74 0.71
N ILE A 92 15.14 12.89 -0.42
CA ILE A 92 15.12 11.92 -1.52
C ILE A 92 15.86 12.57 -2.69
N THR A 93 16.90 11.95 -3.21
CA THR A 93 17.62 12.41 -4.41
C THR A 93 17.51 11.34 -5.48
N ALA A 94 16.85 11.66 -6.60
CA ALA A 94 16.69 10.71 -7.69
C ALA A 94 18.01 10.52 -8.45
N LEU A 95 18.27 9.29 -8.86
CA LEU A 95 19.44 8.87 -9.64
C LEU A 95 19.07 8.49 -11.08
N THR A 96 17.77 8.50 -11.41
CA THR A 96 17.24 8.22 -12.76
C THR A 96 16.08 9.16 -13.07
N ASP A 97 15.79 9.38 -14.36
CA ASP A 97 14.73 10.30 -14.82
C ASP A 97 13.30 9.78 -14.60
N ASN A 98 13.16 8.48 -14.39
CA ASN A 98 11.88 7.81 -14.15
C ASN A 98 11.62 7.53 -12.66
N PHE A 99 12.31 8.21 -11.74
CA PHE A 99 12.14 7.95 -10.32
C PHE A 99 10.73 8.33 -9.85
N GLU A 100 10.06 7.37 -9.21
CA GLU A 100 8.77 7.57 -8.57
C GLU A 100 8.71 6.75 -7.28
N ALA A 101 8.25 7.36 -6.19
CA ALA A 101 8.06 6.70 -4.91
C ALA A 101 6.71 7.06 -4.28
N ALA A 102 6.16 6.11 -3.54
CA ALA A 102 5.00 6.29 -2.69
C ALA A 102 5.44 6.51 -1.24
N LEU A 103 4.85 7.51 -0.57
CA LEU A 103 5.01 7.78 0.84
C LEU A 103 3.74 7.31 1.55
N CYS A 104 3.80 6.12 2.15
CA CYS A 104 2.72 5.58 2.98
C CYS A 104 2.92 6.08 4.41
N GLN A 105 2.01 6.92 4.92
CA GLN A 105 2.23 7.66 6.15
C GLN A 105 1.22 7.24 7.21
N VAL A 106 1.69 6.92 8.41
CA VAL A 106 0.84 6.51 9.54
C VAL A 106 1.23 7.29 10.78
N ARG A 107 0.27 7.95 11.43
CA ARG A 107 0.54 8.66 12.67
C ARG A 107 0.95 7.66 13.74
N THR A 108 2.00 7.96 14.49
CA THR A 108 2.65 7.03 15.42
C THR A 108 3.13 7.79 16.66
N GLU A 109 3.31 7.13 17.81
CA GLU A 109 3.78 7.74 19.06
C GLU A 109 5.24 7.42 19.43
N LYS A 110 5.82 6.42 18.77
CA LYS A 110 7.17 5.92 19.02
C LYS A 110 8.07 6.25 17.85
N LYS A 111 9.29 6.67 18.17
CA LYS A 111 10.37 6.85 17.21
C LYS A 111 11.24 5.59 17.19
N TYR A 112 11.34 4.95 16.03
CA TYR A 112 12.25 3.84 15.75
C TYR A 112 13.47 4.33 14.94
N SER A 113 14.40 3.44 14.61
CA SER A 113 15.53 3.74 13.73
C SER A 113 15.14 3.60 12.26
N PRO A 114 15.65 4.47 11.35
CA PRO A 114 15.44 4.29 9.92
C PRO A 114 16.11 3.02 9.42
N PHE A 115 15.52 2.37 8.42
CA PHE A 115 16.08 1.18 7.79
C PHE A 115 15.61 1.01 6.35
N VAL A 116 16.26 0.10 5.62
CA VAL A 116 15.87 -0.29 4.26
C VAL A 116 15.32 -1.71 4.30
N VAL A 117 14.23 -1.95 3.59
CA VAL A 117 13.79 -3.28 3.14
C VAL A 117 14.22 -3.43 1.69
N PRO A 118 15.29 -4.20 1.41
CA PRO A 118 15.72 -4.44 0.06
C PRO A 118 14.82 -5.52 -0.61
N PRO A 119 14.82 -5.62 -1.96
CA PRO A 119 13.94 -6.52 -2.71
C PRO A 119 14.02 -8.00 -2.26
N GLU A 120 15.18 -8.45 -1.81
CA GLU A 120 15.45 -9.80 -1.33
C GLU A 120 14.75 -10.12 0.01
N GLU A 121 14.45 -9.11 0.83
CA GLU A 121 13.71 -9.29 2.09
C GLU A 121 12.19 -9.25 1.89
N VAL A 122 11.70 -8.83 0.72
CA VAL A 122 10.28 -8.84 0.38
C VAL A 122 9.80 -10.29 0.22
N LYS A 123 8.87 -10.71 1.09
CA LYS A 123 8.31 -12.05 1.08
C LYS A 123 7.18 -12.14 0.05
N VAL A 124 7.34 -13.03 -0.92
CA VAL A 124 6.34 -13.28 -1.95
C VAL A 124 5.43 -14.41 -1.50
N ASN A 125 4.13 -14.14 -1.58
CA ASN A 125 3.07 -15.04 -1.18
C ASN A 125 2.12 -15.24 -2.36
N HIS A 126 2.06 -16.47 -2.87
CA HIS A 126 1.02 -16.86 -3.83
C HIS A 126 -0.27 -17.15 -3.05
N ARG A 127 -1.33 -16.40 -3.34
CA ARG A 127 -2.61 -16.47 -2.60
C ARG A 127 -3.75 -16.80 -3.54
N GLY A 128 -4.75 -17.49 -3.03
CA GLY A 128 -5.96 -17.85 -3.76
C GLY A 128 -5.79 -19.03 -4.70
N THR A 129 -6.90 -19.45 -5.30
CA THR A 129 -6.96 -20.49 -6.32
C THR A 129 -7.90 -20.04 -7.44
N GLN A 130 -7.90 -20.75 -8.56
CA GLN A 130 -8.81 -20.50 -9.69
C GLN A 130 -8.83 -19.01 -10.10
N LEU A 131 -10.00 -18.37 -10.01
CA LEU A 131 -10.25 -17.00 -10.44
C LEU A 131 -9.93 -15.94 -9.38
N TRP A 132 -9.28 -16.31 -8.26
CA TRP A 132 -8.78 -15.35 -7.27
C TRP A 132 -7.29 -15.53 -6.89
N GLN A 133 -6.55 -16.19 -7.78
CA GLN A 133 -5.08 -16.26 -7.72
C GLN A 133 -4.45 -14.88 -7.89
N ARG A 134 -3.45 -14.61 -7.05
CA ARG A 134 -2.68 -13.36 -7.01
C ARG A 134 -1.35 -13.55 -6.30
N ASP A 135 -0.43 -12.65 -6.58
CA ASP A 135 0.83 -12.55 -5.83
C ASP A 135 0.73 -11.39 -4.85
N VAL A 136 1.06 -11.65 -3.58
CA VAL A 136 1.12 -10.66 -2.52
C VAL A 136 2.57 -10.56 -2.05
N HIS A 137 3.14 -9.37 -2.14
CA HIS A 137 4.49 -9.07 -1.68
C HIS A 137 4.39 -8.36 -0.34
N ASP A 138 4.76 -9.05 0.73
CA ASP A 138 4.84 -8.47 2.07
C ASP A 138 6.13 -7.66 2.19
N ILE A 139 6.02 -6.34 2.34
CA ILE A 139 7.16 -5.41 2.37
C ILE A 139 7.57 -5.11 3.82
N ILE A 140 6.65 -4.53 4.61
CA ILE A 140 6.80 -4.30 6.05
C ILE A 140 5.62 -4.99 6.74
N VAL A 141 5.81 -6.26 7.07
CA VAL A 141 4.81 -7.11 7.76
C VAL A 141 5.50 -7.75 8.96
N ASP A 142 5.78 -9.04 8.96
CA ASP A 142 6.45 -9.72 10.07
C ASP A 142 7.85 -9.14 10.35
N ASN A 143 8.58 -8.77 9.28
CA ASN A 143 9.92 -8.16 9.36
C ASN A 143 9.93 -6.73 9.94
N GLY A 144 8.78 -6.10 10.12
CA GLY A 144 8.62 -4.81 10.78
C GLY A 144 8.44 -4.91 12.31
N GLU A 145 8.25 -6.11 12.85
CA GLU A 145 7.99 -6.30 14.28
C GLU A 145 9.15 -5.77 15.13
N GLY A 146 8.83 -4.95 16.12
CA GLY A 146 9.83 -4.26 16.95
C GLY A 146 10.67 -3.19 16.22
N ARG A 147 10.40 -2.90 14.94
CA ARG A 147 11.12 -1.90 14.12
C ARG A 147 10.25 -0.74 13.65
N VAL A 148 8.93 -0.90 13.71
CA VAL A 148 7.91 0.12 13.38
C VAL A 148 6.79 0.05 14.43
N GLU A 149 5.92 1.06 14.54
CA GLU A 149 4.83 1.01 15.55
C GLU A 149 3.54 0.38 15.02
N ARG A 150 3.02 0.91 13.90
CA ARG A 150 1.64 0.66 13.44
C ARG A 150 1.58 0.25 11.98
N ILE A 151 2.47 0.80 11.16
CA ILE A 151 2.39 0.62 9.72
C ILE A 151 2.61 -0.86 9.32
N VAL A 152 1.73 -1.33 8.46
CA VAL A 152 1.85 -2.61 7.74
C VAL A 152 1.73 -2.31 6.25
N VAL A 153 2.67 -2.79 5.43
CA VAL A 153 2.76 -2.42 4.00
C VAL A 153 3.04 -3.65 3.16
N GLY A 154 2.35 -3.74 2.04
CA GLY A 154 2.65 -4.70 0.99
C GLY A 154 2.07 -4.27 -0.35
N GLU A 155 2.24 -5.09 -1.36
CA GLU A 155 1.71 -4.83 -2.69
C GLU A 155 1.11 -6.11 -3.28
N THR A 156 0.05 -5.98 -4.07
CA THR A 156 -0.67 -7.11 -4.67
C THR A 156 -0.70 -6.99 -6.17
N TYR A 157 -0.41 -8.11 -6.85
CA TYR A 157 -0.48 -8.27 -8.29
C TYR A 157 -1.62 -9.24 -8.63
N SER A 158 -2.68 -8.72 -9.22
CA SER A 158 -3.81 -9.52 -9.66
C SER A 158 -3.50 -10.17 -11.01
N VAL A 159 -3.86 -11.44 -11.17
CA VAL A 159 -3.88 -12.08 -12.49
C VAL A 159 -4.98 -11.44 -13.34
N PRO A 160 -4.75 -11.15 -14.63
CA PRO A 160 -5.79 -10.58 -15.48
C PRO A 160 -7.07 -11.43 -15.54
N GLY A 161 -8.23 -10.81 -15.29
CA GLY A 161 -9.52 -11.50 -15.20
C GLY A 161 -9.86 -12.05 -13.82
N ASN A 162 -8.92 -12.05 -12.87
CA ASN A 162 -9.13 -12.57 -11.53
C ASN A 162 -9.62 -11.49 -10.55
N TRP A 163 -10.14 -11.98 -9.44
CA TRP A 163 -10.42 -11.21 -8.23
C TRP A 163 -9.23 -11.26 -7.28
N SER A 164 -9.03 -10.19 -6.53
CA SER A 164 -8.10 -10.11 -5.42
C SER A 164 -8.77 -9.45 -4.22
N SER A 165 -8.10 -9.45 -3.06
CA SER A 165 -8.76 -9.27 -1.76
C SER A 165 -10.00 -10.16 -1.62
N PHE A 166 -9.90 -11.38 -2.18
CA PHE A 166 -10.95 -12.39 -2.25
C PHE A 166 -10.44 -13.76 -1.74
N PRO A 167 -11.25 -14.59 -1.05
CA PRO A 167 -12.58 -14.34 -0.52
C PRO A 167 -12.70 -13.01 0.24
N SER A 168 -13.85 -12.37 0.08
CA SER A 168 -14.03 -10.99 0.53
C SER A 168 -13.91 -10.90 2.05
N HIS A 169 -13.24 -9.87 2.55
CA HIS A 169 -12.97 -9.71 3.97
C HIS A 169 -12.98 -8.25 4.40
N LYS A 170 -13.06 -8.04 5.72
CA LYS A 170 -13.01 -6.73 6.37
C LYS A 170 -12.13 -6.77 7.62
N HIS A 171 -11.73 -5.61 8.12
CA HIS A 171 -10.97 -5.44 9.36
C HIS A 171 -11.37 -4.11 10.00
N ASP A 172 -12.65 -3.99 10.37
CA ASP A 172 -13.30 -2.74 10.76
C ASP A 172 -13.89 -2.76 12.18
N ARG A 173 -13.57 -3.80 12.96
CA ARG A 173 -13.95 -3.93 14.38
C ARG A 173 -12.81 -4.54 15.17
N HIS A 174 -12.51 -3.97 16.34
CA HIS A 174 -11.54 -4.56 17.27
C HIS A 174 -12.22 -5.67 18.09
N ARG A 175 -12.11 -6.92 17.61
CA ARG A 175 -12.65 -8.13 18.27
C ARG A 175 -11.67 -9.30 18.14
N PRO A 176 -10.47 -9.23 18.72
CA PRO A 176 -9.54 -10.36 18.68
C PRO A 176 -10.08 -11.57 19.49
N PRO A 177 -9.86 -12.82 19.04
CA PRO A 177 -9.05 -13.22 17.88
C PRO A 177 -9.84 -13.29 16.56
N GLN A 178 -11.08 -12.81 16.50
CA GLN A 178 -11.92 -12.91 15.30
C GLN A 178 -11.61 -11.84 14.26
N GLU A 179 -11.25 -10.63 14.70
CA GLU A 179 -11.05 -9.47 13.84
C GLU A 179 -10.17 -8.41 14.52
N THR A 180 -9.33 -7.75 13.75
CA THR A 180 -8.61 -6.54 14.17
C THR A 180 -9.13 -5.33 13.40
N GLU A 181 -9.16 -4.16 14.03
CA GLU A 181 -9.55 -2.91 13.39
C GLU A 181 -8.32 -2.23 12.77
N LEU A 182 -8.33 -2.14 11.45
CA LEU A 182 -7.29 -1.52 10.64
C LEU A 182 -7.96 -0.71 9.52
N VAL A 183 -7.57 0.54 9.35
CA VAL A 183 -7.89 1.31 8.14
C VAL A 183 -6.89 0.92 7.07
N GLU A 184 -7.34 0.79 5.83
CA GLU A 184 -6.49 0.41 4.70
C GLU A 184 -6.57 1.45 3.57
N ILE A 185 -5.45 1.65 2.87
CA ILE A 185 -5.38 2.49 1.67
C ILE A 185 -4.77 1.66 0.54
N TYR A 186 -5.42 1.68 -0.62
CA TYR A 186 -4.93 1.12 -1.88
C TYR A 186 -4.50 2.22 -2.85
N HIS A 187 -3.37 2.01 -3.51
CA HIS A 187 -2.92 2.86 -4.62
C HIS A 187 -2.69 2.02 -5.87
N PHE A 188 -3.49 2.26 -6.91
CA PHE A 188 -3.59 1.40 -8.07
C PHE A 188 -2.58 1.72 -9.17
N ARG A 189 -2.14 0.69 -9.88
CA ARG A 189 -1.54 0.79 -11.22
C ARG A 189 -2.28 -0.16 -12.15
N VAL A 190 -2.52 0.30 -13.37
CA VAL A 190 -3.29 -0.44 -14.37
C VAL A 190 -2.49 -0.50 -15.67
N GLU A 191 -2.33 -1.70 -16.22
CA GLU A 191 -1.67 -1.90 -17.52
C GLU A 191 -2.55 -2.75 -18.45
N PRO A 192 -2.90 -2.26 -19.65
CA PRO A 192 -2.63 -0.92 -20.21
C PRO A 192 -3.27 0.26 -19.46
N VAL A 193 -2.55 1.38 -19.39
CA VAL A 193 -2.92 2.59 -18.60
C VAL A 193 -4.27 3.23 -18.94
N ASN A 194 -4.81 2.96 -20.14
CA ASN A 194 -6.11 3.47 -20.57
C ASN A 194 -7.29 2.56 -20.18
N ARG A 195 -7.04 1.50 -19.40
CA ARG A 195 -8.05 0.57 -18.89
C ARG A 195 -8.38 0.86 -17.42
N PHE A 196 -9.11 -0.05 -16.79
CA PHE A 196 -9.59 0.10 -15.43
C PHE A 196 -9.54 -1.22 -14.65
N GLY A 197 -9.62 -1.12 -13.33
CA GLY A 197 -10.04 -2.18 -12.41
C GLY A 197 -11.37 -1.82 -11.75
N VAL A 198 -11.94 -2.73 -10.97
CA VAL A 198 -13.14 -2.46 -10.17
C VAL A 198 -12.84 -2.70 -8.69
N GLN A 199 -12.99 -1.67 -7.87
CA GLN A 199 -13.00 -1.78 -6.41
C GLN A 199 -14.46 -1.86 -5.95
N LEU A 200 -14.81 -2.89 -5.19
CA LEU A 200 -16.09 -2.93 -4.48
C LEU A 200 -15.89 -2.47 -3.04
N LEU A 201 -16.89 -1.83 -2.46
CA LEU A 201 -16.93 -1.53 -1.03
C LEU A 201 -18.35 -1.76 -0.53
N TYR A 202 -18.53 -2.65 0.44
CA TYR A 202 -19.84 -2.92 1.00
C TYR A 202 -19.79 -3.30 2.48
N THR A 203 -20.86 -3.00 3.22
CA THR A 203 -20.98 -3.32 4.64
C THR A 203 -22.06 -4.37 4.89
N GLU A 204 -21.90 -5.11 5.99
CA GLU A 204 -22.86 -6.13 6.45
C GLU A 204 -24.30 -5.59 6.60
N ASP A 205 -24.44 -4.33 7.03
CA ASP A 205 -25.73 -3.66 7.19
C ASP A 205 -26.26 -3.01 5.90
N GLY A 206 -25.55 -3.15 4.78
CA GLY A 206 -25.91 -2.62 3.47
C GLY A 206 -25.87 -1.09 3.35
N LYS A 207 -25.39 -0.36 4.36
CA LYS A 207 -25.28 1.11 4.30
C LYS A 207 -24.28 1.58 3.26
N ILE A 208 -23.23 0.79 3.03
CA ILE A 208 -22.33 0.95 1.89
C ILE A 208 -22.56 -0.27 0.99
N ASN A 209 -22.75 -0.02 -0.29
CA ASN A 209 -22.86 -1.04 -1.34
C ASN A 209 -22.53 -0.40 -2.69
N GLU A 210 -21.24 -0.14 -2.91
CA GLU A 210 -20.76 0.68 -4.03
C GLU A 210 -19.69 -0.07 -4.85
N ALA A 211 -19.66 0.24 -6.15
CA ALA A 211 -18.67 -0.26 -7.08
C ALA A 211 -17.99 0.93 -7.76
N PHE A 212 -16.66 0.97 -7.71
CA PHE A 212 -15.84 2.05 -8.23
C PHE A 212 -14.97 1.54 -9.37
N MET A 213 -15.03 2.22 -10.50
CA MET A 213 -14.06 2.03 -11.57
C MET A 213 -12.77 2.76 -11.20
N VAL A 214 -11.69 2.01 -10.96
CA VAL A 214 -10.37 2.56 -10.63
C VAL A 214 -9.46 2.52 -11.86
N LYS A 215 -8.70 3.57 -12.09
CA LYS A 215 -7.76 3.74 -13.21
C LYS A 215 -6.32 3.79 -12.70
N ASP A 216 -5.38 3.87 -13.63
CA ASP A 216 -3.96 4.02 -13.30
C ASP A 216 -3.75 5.23 -12.37
N ARG A 217 -3.03 4.99 -11.26
CA ARG A 217 -2.68 5.96 -10.20
C ARG A 217 -3.81 6.39 -9.28
N ASP A 218 -5.02 5.88 -9.43
CA ASP A 218 -6.07 6.20 -8.48
C ASP A 218 -5.76 5.62 -7.09
N THR A 219 -6.23 6.31 -6.05
CA THR A 219 -6.08 5.88 -4.65
C THR A 219 -7.45 5.67 -4.03
N PHE A 220 -7.59 4.65 -3.19
CA PHE A 220 -8.83 4.31 -2.53
C PHE A 220 -8.59 4.06 -1.05
N LYS A 221 -9.36 4.75 -0.20
CA LYS A 221 -9.32 4.62 1.26
C LYS A 221 -10.48 3.75 1.73
N ILE A 222 -10.16 2.75 2.54
CA ILE A 222 -11.06 1.72 3.05
C ILE A 222 -11.14 1.87 4.57
N PRO A 223 -12.08 2.67 5.09
CA PRO A 223 -12.22 2.85 6.54
C PRO A 223 -13.00 1.71 7.20
N CYS A 224 -13.82 0.98 6.45
CA CYS A 224 -14.61 -0.14 6.93
C CYS A 224 -15.15 -0.99 5.77
N GLY A 225 -15.77 -2.13 6.10
CA GLY A 225 -16.47 -2.96 5.14
C GLY A 225 -15.59 -3.91 4.34
N TYR A 226 -16.27 -4.74 3.56
CA TYR A 226 -15.71 -5.70 2.63
C TYR A 226 -15.25 -5.01 1.35
N HIS A 227 -14.03 -5.32 0.89
CA HIS A 227 -13.38 -4.52 -0.15
C HIS A 227 -12.63 -5.35 -1.23
N PRO A 228 -13.31 -6.27 -1.91
CA PRO A 228 -12.68 -7.07 -2.97
C PRO A 228 -12.42 -6.23 -4.22
N VAL A 229 -11.45 -6.68 -5.01
CA VAL A 229 -10.99 -6.01 -6.24
C VAL A 229 -11.12 -6.97 -7.42
N ALA A 230 -11.65 -6.50 -8.54
CA ALA A 230 -11.73 -7.27 -9.78
C ALA A 230 -10.84 -6.66 -10.87
N ALA A 231 -9.96 -7.49 -11.45
CA ALA A 231 -9.21 -7.15 -12.64
C ALA A 231 -10.00 -7.59 -13.90
N PRO A 232 -10.27 -6.71 -14.87
CA PRO A 232 -10.88 -7.12 -16.12
C PRO A 232 -9.97 -8.06 -16.93
N PRO A 233 -10.53 -8.87 -17.85
CA PRO A 233 -9.74 -9.73 -18.73
C PRO A 233 -8.65 -8.96 -19.49
N GLY A 234 -7.43 -9.49 -19.48
CA GLY A 234 -6.28 -8.88 -20.16
C GLY A 234 -5.76 -7.58 -19.53
N VAL A 235 -6.19 -7.22 -18.32
CA VAL A 235 -5.69 -6.08 -17.55
C VAL A 235 -4.80 -6.56 -16.42
N LYS A 236 -3.55 -6.12 -16.38
CA LYS A 236 -2.72 -6.28 -15.19
C LYS A 236 -3.13 -5.20 -14.19
N LEU A 237 -3.60 -5.62 -13.02
CA LEU A 237 -4.04 -4.75 -11.95
C LEU A 237 -3.14 -4.94 -10.74
N TYR A 238 -2.48 -3.85 -10.35
CA TYR A 238 -1.62 -3.78 -9.17
C TYR A 238 -2.23 -2.80 -8.17
N TYR A 239 -2.04 -3.07 -6.88
CA TYR A 239 -2.20 -2.05 -5.86
C TYR A 239 -1.15 -2.19 -4.76
N LEU A 240 -0.53 -1.07 -4.42
CA LEU A 240 0.19 -0.89 -3.18
C LEU A 240 -0.85 -0.73 -2.08
N TRP A 241 -0.69 -1.45 -0.97
CA TRP A 241 -1.58 -1.38 0.17
C TRP A 241 -0.80 -1.11 1.46
N PHE A 242 -1.42 -0.34 2.35
CA PHE A 242 -0.93 -0.21 3.70
C PHE A 242 -2.06 -0.04 4.70
N LEU A 243 -1.85 -0.62 5.88
CA LEU A 243 -2.81 -0.67 6.97
C LEU A 243 -2.21 -0.04 8.22
N ALA A 244 -3.11 0.50 9.05
CA ALA A 244 -2.80 0.87 10.42
C ALA A 244 -4.07 0.88 11.28
N GLY A 245 -3.88 0.69 12.59
CA GLY A 245 -4.92 0.87 13.59
C GLY A 245 -4.32 1.15 14.96
N ASP A 246 -5.17 1.44 15.94
CA ASP A 246 -4.74 1.83 17.29
C ASP A 246 -4.31 0.65 18.16
N HIS A 247 -4.61 -0.57 17.73
CA HIS A 247 -4.44 -1.80 18.54
C HIS A 247 -3.28 -2.69 18.10
N GLY A 248 -2.29 -2.10 17.42
CA GLY A 248 -1.10 -2.80 16.94
C GLY A 248 -1.20 -3.22 15.47
N ARG A 249 -0.29 -4.11 15.06
CA ARG A 249 0.01 -4.43 13.65
C ARG A 249 -0.57 -5.76 13.17
N GLN A 250 -1.22 -6.51 14.06
CA GLN A 250 -1.70 -7.84 13.71
C GLN A 250 -2.84 -7.73 12.71
N MET A 251 -2.73 -8.43 11.58
CA MET A 251 -3.77 -8.51 10.56
C MET A 251 -4.63 -9.76 10.78
N ILE A 252 -5.80 -9.57 11.39
CA ILE A 252 -6.84 -10.60 11.49
C ILE A 252 -8.06 -10.11 10.71
N PRO A 253 -8.16 -10.43 9.41
CA PRO A 253 -9.34 -10.10 8.63
C PRO A 253 -10.50 -11.02 8.99
N TYR A 254 -11.72 -10.47 8.97
CA TYR A 254 -12.96 -11.22 9.07
C TYR A 254 -13.51 -11.49 7.67
N ASP A 255 -13.44 -12.74 7.21
CA ASP A 255 -14.02 -13.16 5.93
C ASP A 255 -15.55 -13.04 5.96
N ASP A 256 -16.10 -12.55 4.86
CA ASP A 256 -17.54 -12.49 4.60
C ASP A 256 -18.13 -13.91 4.74
N PRO A 257 -19.09 -14.11 5.67
CA PRO A 257 -19.76 -15.39 5.82
C PRO A 257 -20.35 -15.95 4.52
N ALA A 258 -20.74 -15.10 3.56
CA ALA A 258 -21.28 -15.51 2.28
C ALA A 258 -20.26 -16.14 1.32
N PHE A 259 -18.95 -15.93 1.55
CA PHE A 259 -17.86 -16.41 0.69
C PHE A 259 -16.81 -17.22 1.45
N ARG A 260 -16.97 -17.44 2.76
CA ARG A 260 -15.95 -18.05 3.62
C ARG A 260 -15.63 -19.49 3.22
N ASP A 261 -16.61 -20.23 2.73
CA ASP A 261 -16.47 -21.59 2.22
C ASP A 261 -15.44 -21.70 1.10
N LEU A 262 -15.23 -20.64 0.31
CA LEU A 262 -14.22 -20.63 -0.74
C LEU A 262 -12.78 -20.72 -0.22
N ARG A 263 -12.52 -20.39 1.06
CA ARG A 263 -11.21 -20.60 1.70
C ARG A 263 -10.82 -22.07 1.75
N GLU A 264 -11.79 -22.97 1.87
CA GLU A 264 -11.55 -24.41 1.89
C GLU A 264 -10.96 -24.92 0.57
N LEU A 265 -11.19 -24.18 -0.53
CA LEU A 265 -10.64 -24.48 -1.84
C LEU A 265 -9.16 -24.04 -2.00
N GLU A 266 -8.65 -23.19 -1.09
CA GLU A 266 -7.24 -22.74 -1.09
C GLU A 266 -6.31 -23.74 -0.40
N ALA A 267 -6.84 -24.69 0.37
CA ALA A 267 -6.08 -25.64 1.18
C ALA A 267 -5.64 -26.92 0.43
N VAL A 268 -5.77 -26.94 -0.90
CA VAL A 268 -5.45 -28.08 -1.78
C VAL A 268 -4.14 -27.85 -2.53
#